data_AF-A0AAP3FAZ6-F1
#
_entry.id   AF-A0AAP3FAZ6-F1
#
_cell.length_a   1.000
_cell.length_b   1.000
_cell.length_c   1.000
_cell.angle_alpha   90.00
_cell.angle_beta   90.00
_cell.angle_gamma   90.00
#
_symmetry.space_group_name_H-M   'P 1'
#
loop_
_entity.id
_entity.type
_entity.pdbx_description
1 polymer ?
#
loop_
_entity_poly.entity_id
_entity_poly.type
_entity_poly.pdbx_seq_one_letter_code
_entity_poly.pdbx_strand_id
1 'polypeptide(L)'
;MEKKARIIVYDDVGILDETDTLFEDKEQLAGIAKQNLNQTLDAEMVEVWAGSRLVMKFEYNRKHKIVPSKNLHPGWGGRRDRAGAPSKGAEALTNRVVLHVNEETFDFCESLGRNKAEWIRQAIREKREREGNSKGGVS
;
A
#
# COMPACT_ATOMS: atom_id res chain seq x y z
N MET A 1 -9.02 -4.48 33.84
CA MET A 1 -7.73 -3.86 33.48
C MET A 1 -8.03 -2.96 32.30
N GLU A 2 -8.04 -1.64 32.53
CA GLU A 2 -8.31 -0.65 31.48
C GLU A 2 -7.22 -0.74 30.42
N LYS A 3 -7.63 -0.72 29.15
CA LYS A 3 -6.72 -0.73 28.01
C LYS A 3 -6.71 0.66 27.40
N LYS A 4 -5.52 1.11 26.98
CA LYS A 4 -5.35 2.40 26.29
C LYS A 4 -5.34 2.17 24.78
N ALA A 5 -6.10 2.96 24.05
CA ALA A 5 -6.08 3.04 22.61
C ALA A 5 -5.86 4.49 22.17
N ARG A 6 -5.30 4.64 20.98
CA ARG A 6 -5.15 5.90 20.26
C ARG A 6 -6.08 5.86 19.06
N ILE A 7 -6.90 6.89 18.92
CA ILE A 7 -7.85 7.08 17.82
C ILE A 7 -7.29 8.19 16.95
N ILE A 8 -7.11 7.93 15.66
CA ILE A 8 -6.60 8.90 14.70
C ILE A 8 -7.66 9.06 13.62
N VAL A 9 -8.11 10.29 13.40
CA VAL A 9 -9.11 10.66 12.39
C VAL A 9 -8.39 11.32 11.22
N TYR A 10 -8.78 10.97 10.00
CA TYR A 10 -8.14 11.44 8.77
C TYR A 10 -9.18 12.00 7.78
N ASP A 11 -8.74 12.95 6.97
CA ASP A 11 -9.32 13.27 5.66
C ASP A 11 -8.56 12.48 4.55
N ASP A 12 -8.67 12.93 3.31
CA ASP A 12 -7.97 12.36 2.16
C ASP A 12 -6.48 12.74 2.08
N VAL A 13 -6.02 13.74 2.84
CA VAL A 13 -4.68 14.34 2.75
C VAL A 13 -3.81 14.09 4.00
N GLY A 14 -4.42 13.91 5.18
CA GLY A 14 -3.69 13.87 6.44
C GLY A 14 -4.54 13.58 7.68
N ILE A 15 -3.92 13.84 8.84
CA ILE A 15 -4.54 13.64 10.16
C ILE A 15 -5.29 14.91 10.54
N LEU A 16 -6.56 14.77 10.89
CA LEU A 16 -7.41 15.85 11.40
C LEU A 16 -7.43 15.90 12.93
N ASP A 17 -7.46 14.73 13.58
CA ASP A 17 -7.47 14.62 15.04
C ASP A 17 -6.75 13.35 15.52
N GLU A 18 -6.14 13.42 16.71
CA GLU A 18 -5.49 12.31 17.38
C GLU A 18 -5.81 12.35 18.89
N THR A 19 -6.56 11.36 19.35
CA THR A 19 -7.04 11.28 20.73
C THR A 19 -6.67 9.94 21.37
N ASP A 20 -6.09 9.98 22.56
CA ASP A 20 -5.89 8.81 23.40
C ASP A 20 -7.13 8.56 24.27
N THR A 21 -7.60 7.31 24.34
CA THR A 21 -8.76 6.91 25.14
C THR A 21 -8.51 5.63 25.95
N LEU A 22 -9.18 5.54 27.08
CA LEU A 22 -9.25 4.31 27.88
C LEU A 22 -10.56 3.59 27.57
N PHE A 23 -10.50 2.27 27.50
CA PHE A 23 -11.67 1.45 27.21
C PHE A 23 -11.66 0.15 28.02
N GLU A 24 -12.86 -0.33 28.34
CA GLU A 24 -13.08 -1.59 29.04
C GLU A 24 -13.25 -2.75 28.05
N ASP A 25 -14.02 -2.52 26.98
CA ASP A 25 -14.30 -3.50 25.93
C ASP A 25 -14.20 -2.92 24.51
N LYS A 26 -14.21 -3.83 23.52
CA LYS A 26 -14.06 -3.47 22.10
C LYS A 26 -15.29 -2.79 21.50
N GLU A 27 -16.49 -3.03 22.01
CA GLU A 27 -17.72 -2.44 21.49
C GLU A 27 -17.81 -0.96 21.91
N GLN A 28 -17.46 -0.67 23.16
CA GLN A 28 -17.27 0.67 23.68
C GLN A 28 -16.25 1.44 22.85
N LEU A 29 -15.08 0.83 22.59
CA LEU A 29 -14.04 1.44 21.77
C LEU A 29 -14.51 1.73 20.33
N ALA A 30 -15.27 0.81 19.74
CA ALA A 30 -15.87 1.01 18.42
C ALA A 30 -16.88 2.18 18.42
N GLY A 31 -17.68 2.30 19.49
CA GLY A 31 -18.61 3.42 19.67
C GLY A 31 -17.89 4.76 19.71
N ILE A 32 -16.83 4.85 20.52
CA ILE A 32 -16.00 6.06 20.65
C ILE A 32 -15.37 6.42 19.31
N ALA A 33 -14.78 5.46 18.59
CA ALA A 33 -14.14 5.73 17.30
C ALA A 33 -15.13 6.23 16.25
N LYS A 34 -16.32 5.62 16.15
CA LYS A 34 -17.39 6.07 15.24
C LYS A 34 -17.89 7.46 15.59
N GLN A 35 -17.99 7.76 16.89
CA GLN A 35 -18.39 9.08 17.35
C GLN A 35 -17.36 10.15 16.94
N ASN A 36 -16.06 9.88 17.12
CA ASN A 36 -14.99 10.78 16.68
C ASN A 36 -15.05 11.04 15.17
N LEU A 37 -15.27 9.99 14.37
CA LEU A 37 -15.44 10.12 12.92
C LEU A 37 -16.68 10.96 12.52
N ASN A 38 -17.78 10.87 13.27
CA ASN A 38 -18.99 11.68 13.02
C ASN A 38 -18.86 13.13 13.49
N GLN A 39 -18.04 13.39 14.51
CA GLN A 39 -17.91 14.72 15.13
C GLN A 39 -16.82 15.56 14.47
N THR A 40 -15.86 14.93 13.81
CA THR A 40 -14.77 15.64 13.11
C THR A 40 -15.25 16.04 11.72
N LEU A 41 -15.27 17.36 11.46
CA LEU A 41 -15.62 17.89 10.15
C LEU A 41 -14.62 17.41 9.10
N ASP A 42 -15.09 17.15 7.87
CA ASP A 42 -14.29 16.70 6.73
C ASP A 42 -13.59 15.33 6.90
N ALA A 43 -13.85 14.63 8.01
CA ALA A 43 -13.29 13.31 8.24
C ALA A 43 -13.86 12.26 7.28
N GLU A 44 -12.97 11.46 6.69
CA GLU A 44 -13.34 10.34 5.81
C GLU A 44 -13.21 8.99 6.51
N MET A 45 -12.27 8.90 7.45
CA MET A 45 -11.89 7.64 8.09
C MET A 45 -11.30 7.83 9.49
N VAL A 46 -11.34 6.75 10.27
CA VAL A 46 -10.74 6.69 11.60
C VAL A 46 -10.01 5.37 11.80
N GLU A 47 -8.83 5.43 12.40
CA GLU A 47 -8.03 4.28 12.79
C GLU A 47 -7.89 4.22 14.31
N VAL A 48 -7.93 3.02 14.86
CA VAL A 48 -7.84 2.78 16.30
C VAL A 48 -6.68 1.85 16.59
N TRP A 49 -5.67 2.39 17.26
CA TRP A 49 -4.40 1.74 17.58
C TRP A 49 -4.34 1.38 19.07
N ALA A 50 -3.96 0.15 19.41
CA ALA A 50 -3.63 -0.23 20.79
C ALA A 50 -2.14 -0.56 20.85
N GLY A 51 -1.36 0.32 21.47
CA GLY A 51 0.10 0.30 21.33
C GLY A 51 0.49 0.52 19.86
N SER A 52 1.32 -0.37 19.31
CA SER A 52 1.77 -0.31 17.91
C SER A 52 0.87 -1.06 16.91
N ARG A 53 -0.30 -1.55 17.34
CA ARG A 53 -1.17 -2.40 16.51
C ARG A 53 -2.48 -1.71 16.16
N LEU A 54 -2.81 -1.65 14.87
CA LEU A 54 -4.14 -1.27 14.38
C LEU A 54 -5.15 -2.35 14.77
N VAL A 55 -6.16 -1.95 15.55
CA VAL A 55 -7.20 -2.84 16.08
C VAL A 55 -8.50 -2.69 15.31
N MET A 56 -8.83 -1.46 14.92
CA MET A 56 -10.10 -1.11 14.26
C MET A 56 -9.88 -0.01 13.24
N LYS A 57 -10.72 0.00 12.21
CA LYS A 57 -10.74 1.06 11.20
C LYS A 57 -12.16 1.22 10.70
N PHE A 58 -12.63 2.46 10.62
CA PHE A 58 -13.94 2.78 10.06
C PHE A 58 -13.80 3.86 8.99
N GLU A 59 -14.68 3.81 8.00
CA GLU A 59 -14.73 4.75 6.88
C GLU A 59 -16.19 5.02 6.52
N TYR A 60 -16.47 6.15 5.89
CA TYR A 60 -17.76 6.37 5.26
C TYR A 60 -17.86 5.58 3.96
N ASN A 61 -18.96 4.84 3.80
CA ASN A 61 -19.29 4.27 2.49
C ASN A 61 -19.90 5.34 1.56
N ARG A 62 -20.16 4.98 0.30
CA ARG A 62 -20.82 5.86 -0.69
C ARG A 62 -22.20 6.40 -0.28
N LYS A 63 -22.84 5.80 0.73
CA LYS A 63 -24.12 6.26 1.30
C LYS A 63 -23.93 7.09 2.56
N HIS A 64 -22.70 7.54 2.82
CA HIS A 64 -22.30 8.30 4.00
C HIS A 64 -22.69 7.61 5.32
N LYS A 65 -22.57 6.28 5.35
CA LYS A 65 -22.71 5.49 6.58
C LYS A 65 -21.34 4.97 7.00
N ILE A 66 -21.06 5.06 8.30
CA ILE A 66 -19.84 4.50 8.86
C ILE A 66 -19.90 2.98 8.79
N VAL A 67 -18.91 2.39 8.12
CA VAL A 67 -18.73 0.94 7.99
C VAL A 67 -17.34 0.54 8.48
N PRO A 68 -17.18 -0.69 9.00
CA PRO A 68 -15.85 -1.22 9.26
C PRO A 68 -15.07 -1.35 7.96
N SER A 69 -13.88 -0.75 7.91
CA SER A 69 -12.99 -0.91 6.76
C SER A 69 -12.39 -2.32 6.82
N LYS A 70 -12.41 -3.02 5.68
CA LYS A 70 -11.86 -4.39 5.59
C LYS A 70 -10.33 -4.41 5.52
N ASN A 71 -9.70 -3.24 5.32
CA ASN A 71 -8.25 -3.10 5.19
C ASN A 71 -7.64 -2.61 6.51
N LEU A 72 -7.51 -3.52 7.49
CA LEU A 72 -6.96 -3.23 8.82
C LEU A 72 -5.42 -3.21 8.85
N HIS A 73 -4.70 -3.06 7.73
CA HIS A 73 -3.24 -3.05 7.74
C HIS A 73 -2.62 -2.08 6.70
N PRO A 74 -1.55 -1.32 7.07
CA PRO A 74 -0.94 -0.22 6.31
C PRO A 74 -0.15 -0.60 5.05
N GLY A 75 -0.62 -1.56 4.23
CA GLY A 75 0.08 -1.84 2.96
C GLY A 75 -0.77 -2.35 1.81
N TRP A 76 -2.10 -2.39 1.94
CA TRP A 76 -2.92 -3.23 1.07
C TRP A 76 -4.13 -2.48 0.54
N GLY A 77 -3.95 -1.90 -0.65
CA GLY A 77 -4.95 -2.08 -1.71
C GLY A 77 -5.28 -3.58 -1.81
N GLY A 78 -6.57 -3.89 -1.83
CA GLY A 78 -7.09 -5.21 -1.48
C GLY A 78 -6.45 -6.37 -2.27
N ARG A 79 -5.79 -7.30 -1.57
CA ARG A 79 -5.74 -8.67 -2.06
C ARG A 79 -7.06 -9.33 -1.69
N ARG A 80 -7.93 -9.54 -2.69
CA ARG A 80 -8.91 -10.62 -2.61
C ARG A 80 -8.15 -11.94 -2.61
N ASP A 81 -8.69 -12.98 -1.99
CA ASP A 81 -8.21 -14.34 -2.25
C ASP A 81 -8.24 -14.58 -3.76
N ARG A 82 -7.07 -14.93 -4.34
CA ARG A 82 -6.81 -15.06 -5.79
C ARG A 82 -6.74 -13.77 -6.63
N ALA A 83 -6.71 -12.58 -6.03
CA ALA A 83 -6.31 -11.37 -6.75
C ALA A 83 -4.79 -11.33 -6.89
N GLY A 84 -4.32 -11.95 -7.97
CA GLY A 84 -2.92 -12.03 -8.37
C GLY A 84 -2.75 -13.19 -9.33
N ALA A 85 -1.99 -13.02 -10.41
CA ALA A 85 -1.54 -14.15 -11.19
C ALA A 85 -0.83 -15.16 -10.25
N PRO A 86 -1.01 -16.47 -10.42
CA PRO A 86 -0.39 -17.46 -9.55
C PRO A 86 1.11 -17.16 -9.44
N SER A 87 1.58 -17.00 -8.20
CA SER A 87 2.99 -16.80 -7.92
C SER A 87 3.77 -17.95 -8.57
N LYS A 88 4.71 -17.63 -9.46
CA LYS A 88 5.54 -18.63 -10.17
C LYS A 88 6.55 -19.36 -9.24
N GLY A 89 6.34 -19.32 -7.93
CA GLY A 89 7.23 -19.90 -6.92
C GLY A 89 8.48 -19.05 -6.66
N ALA A 90 9.16 -19.32 -5.54
CA ALA A 90 10.42 -18.67 -5.18
C ALA A 90 11.54 -18.94 -6.20
N GLU A 91 11.50 -20.08 -6.90
CA GLU A 91 12.43 -20.43 -7.98
C GLU A 91 12.37 -19.45 -9.16
N ALA A 92 11.22 -18.84 -9.44
CA ALA A 92 11.09 -17.84 -10.51
C ALA A 92 11.56 -16.43 -10.14
N LEU A 93 11.89 -16.19 -8.85
CA LEU A 93 12.26 -14.88 -8.30
C LEU A 93 13.72 -14.84 -7.81
N THR A 94 14.61 -15.61 -8.43
CA THR A 94 15.99 -15.76 -7.97
C THR A 94 16.82 -14.48 -8.02
N ASN A 95 16.48 -13.48 -8.85
CA ASN A 95 17.18 -12.18 -8.86
C ASN A 95 16.20 -11.01 -9.07
N ARG A 96 15.88 -10.29 -7.98
CA ARG A 96 15.24 -8.97 -8.07
C ARG A 96 16.31 -7.90 -8.30
N VAL A 97 16.12 -7.09 -9.32
CA VAL A 97 16.99 -5.94 -9.62
C VAL A 97 16.16 -4.68 -9.52
N VAL A 98 16.67 -3.69 -8.80
CA VAL A 98 16.11 -2.33 -8.73
C VAL A 98 17.00 -1.43 -9.58
N LEU A 99 16.38 -0.64 -10.44
CA LEU A 99 17.08 0.31 -11.31
C LEU A 99 16.70 1.73 -10.89
N HIS A 100 17.71 2.58 -10.75
CA HIS A 100 17.52 4.02 -10.60
C HIS A 100 17.73 4.65 -11.98
N VAL A 101 16.72 5.36 -12.47
CA VAL A 101 16.73 6.03 -13.78
C VAL A 101 16.27 7.47 -13.61
N ASN A 102 16.53 8.32 -14.60
CA ASN A 102 15.97 9.67 -14.63
C ASN A 102 14.46 9.63 -14.91
N GLU A 103 13.78 10.76 -14.66
CA GLU A 103 12.33 10.89 -14.79
C GLU A 103 11.82 10.57 -16.20
N GLU A 104 12.51 11.08 -17.24
CA GLU A 104 12.17 10.80 -18.64
C GLU A 104 12.19 9.29 -18.96
N THR A 105 13.23 8.58 -18.50
CA THR A 105 13.33 7.13 -18.71
C THR A 105 12.28 6.37 -17.89
N PHE A 106 11.95 6.87 -16.70
CA PHE A 106 10.89 6.30 -15.87
C PHE A 106 9.53 6.38 -16.59
N ASP A 107 9.17 7.57 -17.08
CA ASP A 107 7.91 7.81 -17.78
C ASP A 107 7.80 6.99 -19.07
N PHE A 108 8.90 6.92 -19.84
CA PHE A 108 8.98 6.04 -21.00
C PHE A 108 8.72 4.57 -20.60
N CYS A 109 9.38 4.08 -19.54
CA CYS A 109 9.18 2.72 -19.07
C CYS A 109 7.72 2.45 -18.66
N GLU A 110 7.07 3.39 -17.96
CA GLU A 110 5.66 3.28 -17.57
C GLU A 110 4.73 3.26 -18.80
N SER A 111 5.03 4.02 -19.85
CA SER A 111 4.25 4.04 -21.10
C SER A 111 4.21 2.70 -21.84
N LEU A 112 5.20 1.81 -21.60
CA LEU A 112 5.25 0.46 -22.19
C LEU A 112 4.20 -0.50 -21.59
N GLY A 113 3.52 -0.10 -20.51
CA GLY A 113 2.40 -0.82 -19.92
C GLY A 113 2.75 -2.25 -19.49
N ARG A 114 1.88 -3.21 -19.79
CA ARG A 114 2.01 -4.60 -19.32
C ARG A 114 3.23 -5.35 -19.88
N ASN A 115 3.80 -4.87 -20.98
CA ASN A 115 4.94 -5.50 -21.65
C ASN A 115 6.31 -4.92 -21.22
N LYS A 116 6.32 -3.94 -20.31
CA LYS A 116 7.53 -3.25 -19.80
C LYS A 116 8.68 -4.21 -19.45
N ALA A 117 8.39 -5.30 -18.75
CA ALA A 117 9.42 -6.26 -18.33
C ALA A 117 10.08 -7.01 -19.50
N GLU A 118 9.35 -7.25 -20.59
CA GLU A 118 9.87 -7.92 -21.79
C GLU A 118 10.79 -6.98 -22.56
N TRP A 119 10.37 -5.74 -22.77
CA TRP A 119 11.16 -4.70 -23.43
C TRP A 119 12.47 -4.40 -22.70
N ILE A 120 12.44 -4.30 -21.36
CA ILE A 120 13.66 -4.09 -20.57
C ILE A 120 14.64 -5.26 -20.74
N ARG A 121 14.13 -6.51 -20.74
CA ARG A 121 14.98 -7.69 -20.97
C ARG A 121 15.58 -7.71 -22.36
N GLN A 122 14.79 -7.34 -23.37
CA GLN A 122 15.26 -7.23 -24.74
C GLN A 122 16.37 -6.17 -24.87
N ALA A 123 16.17 -4.98 -24.31
CA ALA A 123 17.17 -3.92 -24.32
C ALA A 123 18.47 -4.34 -23.62
N ILE A 124 18.39 -5.06 -22.49
CA ILE A 124 19.56 -5.63 -21.81
C ILE A 124 20.27 -6.65 -22.70
N ARG A 125 19.52 -7.53 -23.37
CA ARG A 125 20.09 -8.53 -24.29
C ARG A 125 20.81 -7.85 -25.46
N GLU A 126 20.16 -6.90 -26.11
CA GLU A 126 20.74 -6.15 -27.24
C GLU A 126 21.98 -5.34 -26.82
N LYS A 127 21.98 -4.76 -25.62
CA LYS A 127 23.17 -4.08 -25.08
C LYS A 127 24.32 -5.07 -24.86
N ARG A 128 24.04 -6.24 -24.27
CA ARG A 128 25.05 -7.30 -24.07
C ARG A 128 25.59 -7.85 -25.39
N GLU A 129 24.75 -8.01 -26.40
CA GLU A 129 25.17 -8.46 -27.74
C GLU A 129 26.05 -7.41 -28.42
N ARG A 130 25.70 -6.11 -28.31
CA ARG A 130 26.56 -5.00 -28.77
C ARG A 130 27.91 -5.00 -28.07
N GLU A 131 27.92 -5.10 -26.74
CA GLU A 131 29.14 -5.11 -25.92
C GLU A 131 29.98 -6.37 -26.13
N GLY A 132 29.34 -7.53 -26.33
CA GLY A 132 29.96 -8.81 -26.63
C GLY A 132 30.61 -8.82 -28.02
N ASN A 133 29.93 -8.28 -29.04
CA ASN A 133 30.49 -8.13 -30.38
C ASN A 133 31.65 -7.12 -30.41
N SER A 134 31.63 -6.08 -29.60
CA SER A 134 32.77 -5.16 -29.48
C SER A 134 33.98 -5.76 -28.76
N LYS A 135 33.82 -6.85 -28.00
CA LYS A 135 34.95 -7.60 -27.39
C LYS A 135 35.50 -8.73 -28.26
N GLY A 136 34.84 -9.04 -29.38
CA GLY A 136 35.32 -9.97 -30.41
C GLY A 136 36.09 -9.32 -31.56
N GLY A 137 36.33 -8.00 -31.48
CA GLY A 137 37.04 -7.21 -32.49
C GLY A 137 38.50 -6.93 -32.19
N VAL A 138 39.21 -7.86 -31.54
CA VAL A 138 40.67 -7.92 -31.55
C VAL A 138 41.09 -9.37 -31.79
N SER A 139 41.07 -9.73 -33.06
CA SER A 139 41.99 -10.68 -33.72
C SER A 139 41.69 -10.68 -35.21
#